data_AF-A0A0R3Q4V2-F1
#
_entry.id   AF-A0A0R3Q4V2-F1
#
_cell.length_a   1.000
_cell.length_b   1.000
_cell.length_c   1.000
_cell.angle_alpha   90.00
_cell.angle_beta   90.00
_cell.angle_gamma   90.00
#
_symmetry.space_group_name_H-M   'P 1'
#
loop_
_entity.id
_entity.type
_entity.pdbx_description
1 polymer ?
#
loop_
_entity_poly.entity_id
_entity_poly.type
_entity_poly.pdbx_seq_one_letter_code
_entity_poly.pdbx_strand_id
1 'polypeptide(L)'
;MLLHPSDEQQRRDSFRSYVAAYDSHVEVKDINETPNFILLNGEIVSSQCNDVLLYPPFQDNYFGKLYCTNFRICFIPLSQKQPDPCCSRSVIFADEHQVPLCSIASIYYSPSPIVGHSSASPKKYRLMTAPASQLDIISSVKIYTKDFRVWTFDLQRSQFAVNLANNIYHFSRPSSLSNLLQLSCEGFRKTPQPAHNALLYNNGNDWRKELLRCGDSETRWRICFLKSEISQQKAVVPSYPFCVVVPSDLFDVTVYENLIPNWCNGRFPVWCWSSSNGSALLRSSACNKDLNAQELWKKVLWPICQAHPHRRPPQVIDCDISAVRISSSFEKLRELCSLDSKERFTEKEKEWYTLVDDTGWCALVFRCLQLSSKVIHRLIDNQRSVVVTDGDGFNASAVVSSLVQVCTDRFYRTITGFSALIEK
;
A
#
# COMPACT_ATOMS: atom_id res chain seq x y z
N MET A 1 -59.55 62.96 9.21
CA MET A 1 -58.43 63.23 10.14
C MET A 1 -57.20 63.43 9.27
N LEU A 2 -56.87 64.69 8.94
CA LEU A 2 -55.85 65.51 9.63
C LEU A 2 -54.50 64.77 9.67
N LEU A 3 -53.36 65.20 9.13
CA LEU A 3 -52.80 66.40 8.49
C LEU A 3 -51.52 65.90 7.77
N HIS A 4 -51.34 66.12 6.46
CA HIS A 4 -50.39 67.09 5.84
C HIS A 4 -48.87 66.72 5.90
N PRO A 5 -48.05 67.24 4.97
CA PRO A 5 -47.18 66.43 4.10
C PRO A 5 -45.72 66.96 4.05
N SER A 6 -44.88 66.39 3.21
CA SER A 6 -43.79 67.11 2.51
C SER A 6 -43.43 66.24 1.31
N ASP A 7 -44.02 66.54 0.15
CA ASP A 7 -43.46 67.43 -0.88
C ASP A 7 -42.26 66.78 -1.58
N GLU A 8 -42.49 66.22 -2.77
CA GLU A 8 -42.30 66.89 -4.06
C GLU A 8 -40.80 66.87 -4.43
N GLN A 9 -40.33 66.49 -5.61
CA GLN A 9 -40.88 66.65 -6.94
C GLN A 9 -40.03 65.79 -7.90
N GLN A 10 -40.71 65.01 -8.75
CA GLN A 10 -40.43 64.85 -10.19
C GLN A 10 -38.99 64.85 -10.73
N ARG A 11 -38.56 63.77 -11.41
CA ARG A 11 -38.63 63.58 -12.89
C ARG A 11 -37.57 62.60 -13.40
N ARG A 12 -38.08 61.61 -14.14
CA ARG A 12 -37.64 61.06 -15.43
C ARG A 12 -36.18 60.64 -15.67
N ASP A 13 -36.07 59.36 -16.00
CA ASP A 13 -35.35 58.77 -17.13
C ASP A 13 -33.92 59.25 -17.42
N SER A 14 -32.93 58.37 -17.28
CA SER A 14 -32.21 57.83 -18.44
C SER A 14 -31.13 56.85 -18.03
N PHE A 15 -30.96 55.85 -18.88
CA PHE A 15 -29.91 54.84 -18.87
C PHE A 15 -28.50 55.48 -18.86
N ARG A 16 -27.60 55.03 -17.98
CA ARG A 16 -26.14 55.23 -18.10
C ARG A 16 -25.35 54.03 -17.57
N SER A 17 -24.31 53.68 -18.32
CA SER A 17 -23.41 52.54 -18.15
C SER A 17 -22.12 52.93 -17.40
N TYR A 18 -21.42 51.89 -16.90
CA TYR A 18 -20.01 51.78 -16.50
C TYR A 18 -19.57 52.20 -15.07
N VAL A 19 -19.04 51.20 -14.36
CA VAL A 19 -17.88 51.21 -13.44
C VAL A 19 -18.00 51.95 -12.10
N ALA A 20 -17.69 51.19 -11.04
CA ALA A 20 -17.30 51.57 -9.69
C ALA A 20 -18.39 52.07 -8.71
N ALA A 21 -18.87 51.13 -7.89
CA ALA A 21 -19.05 51.37 -6.47
C ALA A 21 -18.48 50.14 -5.73
N TYR A 22 -17.21 50.23 -5.35
CA TYR A 22 -16.65 49.46 -4.25
C TYR A 22 -17.33 49.93 -2.96
N ASP A 23 -17.87 48.99 -2.18
CA ASP A 23 -17.57 48.88 -0.75
C ASP A 23 -18.41 47.76 -0.14
N SER A 24 -17.81 46.57 -0.10
CA SER A 24 -18.15 45.56 0.87
C SER A 24 -16.85 44.94 1.32
N HIS A 25 -16.42 45.30 2.53
CA HIS A 25 -15.24 44.82 3.25
C HIS A 25 -14.81 43.40 2.84
N VAL A 26 -13.90 43.32 1.87
CA VAL A 26 -13.08 42.14 1.70
C VAL A 26 -11.99 42.30 2.74
N GLU A 27 -12.11 41.58 3.86
CA GLU A 27 -10.96 41.35 4.73
C GLU A 27 -9.85 40.76 3.86
N VAL A 28 -8.82 41.56 3.61
CA VAL A 28 -7.57 41.10 3.01
C VAL A 28 -6.95 40.15 4.04
N LYS A 29 -7.23 38.85 3.89
CA LYS A 29 -6.61 37.84 4.73
C LYS A 29 -5.12 37.76 4.38
N ASP A 30 -4.31 37.89 5.42
CA ASP A 30 -2.86 37.87 5.36
C ASP A 30 -2.31 36.67 4.58
N ILE A 31 -1.16 36.89 3.93
CA ILE A 31 -0.39 35.91 3.15
C ILE A 31 0.05 34.68 3.98
N ASN A 32 -0.15 34.72 5.30
CA ASN A 32 0.10 33.65 6.27
C ASN A 32 -1.20 32.98 6.78
N GLU A 33 -2.23 32.85 5.94
CA GLU A 33 -3.40 32.01 6.26
C GLU A 33 -2.95 30.60 6.66
N THR A 34 -3.27 30.22 7.89
CA THR A 34 -3.12 28.85 8.36
C THR A 34 -3.84 27.90 7.42
N PRO A 35 -3.22 26.77 7.04
CA PRO A 35 -3.83 25.82 6.11
C PRO A 35 -5.19 25.36 6.67
N ASN A 36 -6.24 25.43 5.85
CA ASN A 36 -7.59 25.00 6.24
C ASN A 36 -7.74 23.47 6.22
N PHE A 37 -6.75 22.75 6.75
CA PHE A 37 -6.78 21.30 6.97
C PHE A 37 -5.95 20.93 8.20
N ILE A 38 -6.35 19.85 8.86
CA ILE A 38 -5.72 19.38 10.10
C ILE A 38 -4.36 18.76 9.75
N LEU A 39 -3.28 19.31 10.32
CA LEU A 39 -1.94 18.72 10.27
C LEU A 39 -1.81 17.61 11.31
N LEU A 40 -1.15 16.52 10.91
CA LEU A 40 -0.83 15.41 11.80
C LEU A 40 0.35 15.76 12.70
N ASN A 41 0.53 15.04 13.80
CA ASN A 41 1.67 15.27 14.68
C ASN A 41 2.99 15.01 13.92
N GLY A 42 3.89 16.00 13.90
CA GLY A 42 5.13 15.97 13.10
C GLY A 42 4.95 16.28 11.60
N GLU A 43 3.72 16.55 11.14
CA GLU A 43 3.48 17.01 9.77
C GLU A 43 3.72 18.51 9.65
N ILE A 44 4.53 18.92 8.67
CA ILE A 44 4.85 20.32 8.40
C ILE A 44 4.58 20.66 6.94
N VAL A 45 4.05 21.86 6.69
CA VAL A 45 3.90 22.40 5.34
C VAL A 45 5.28 22.79 4.81
N SER A 46 5.67 22.22 3.67
CA SER A 46 6.96 22.46 3.03
C SER A 46 6.87 23.48 1.89
N SER A 47 5.81 23.43 1.09
CA SER A 47 5.57 24.40 0.02
C SER A 47 4.09 24.55 -0.29
N GLN A 48 3.76 25.68 -0.91
CA GLN A 48 2.41 26.01 -1.35
C GLN A 48 2.43 26.67 -2.73
N CYS A 49 1.40 26.41 -3.51
CA CYS A 49 1.07 27.12 -4.74
C CYS A 49 -0.38 27.59 -4.68
N ASN A 50 -0.58 28.89 -4.91
CA ASN A 50 -1.90 29.48 -5.09
C ASN A 50 -2.31 29.39 -6.56
N ASP A 51 -3.60 29.59 -6.84
CA ASP A 51 -4.14 29.67 -8.21
C ASP A 51 -3.90 28.41 -9.05
N VAL A 52 -4.07 27.23 -8.42
CA VAL A 52 -3.87 25.92 -9.05
C VAL A 52 -5.19 25.41 -9.61
N LEU A 53 -5.16 24.89 -10.85
CA LEU A 53 -6.27 24.10 -11.39
C LEU A 53 -5.96 22.60 -11.27
N LEU A 54 -6.84 21.86 -10.62
CA LEU A 54 -6.87 20.41 -10.62
C LEU A 54 -7.80 19.93 -11.74
N TYR A 55 -7.32 19.00 -12.56
CA TYR A 55 -8.05 18.34 -13.64
C TYR A 55 -8.27 16.86 -13.28
N PRO A 56 -9.38 16.52 -12.59
CA PRO A 56 -9.75 15.13 -12.39
C PRO A 56 -10.12 14.49 -13.74
N PRO A 57 -9.80 13.21 -13.98
CA PRO A 57 -10.08 12.58 -15.29
C PRO A 57 -11.56 12.48 -15.67
N PHE A 58 -12.47 12.48 -14.69
CA PHE A 58 -13.90 12.17 -14.87
C PHE A 58 -14.85 13.21 -14.25
N GLN A 59 -14.35 14.34 -13.77
CA GLN A 59 -15.14 15.38 -13.11
C GLN A 59 -14.75 16.77 -13.65
N ASP A 60 -15.52 17.78 -13.25
CA ASP A 60 -15.18 19.17 -13.54
C ASP A 60 -13.86 19.58 -12.89
N ASN A 61 -13.20 20.57 -13.48
CA ASN A 61 -11.97 21.12 -12.94
C ASN A 61 -12.22 21.89 -11.65
N TYR A 62 -11.30 21.75 -10.70
CA TYR A 62 -11.33 22.51 -9.46
C TYR A 62 -10.27 23.59 -9.47
N PHE A 63 -10.61 24.77 -8.98
CA PHE A 63 -9.65 25.86 -8.77
C PHE A 63 -9.42 26.03 -7.27
N GLY A 64 -8.15 26.17 -6.85
CA GLY A 64 -7.80 26.08 -5.45
C GLY A 64 -6.34 26.36 -5.13
N LYS A 65 -5.99 26.07 -3.87
CA LYS A 65 -4.62 26.14 -3.35
C LYS A 65 -4.06 24.73 -3.23
N LEU A 66 -2.78 24.54 -3.55
CA LEU A 66 -2.10 23.25 -3.45
C LEU A 66 -0.96 23.35 -2.44
N TYR A 67 -0.96 22.44 -1.47
CA TYR A 67 0.04 22.35 -0.42
C TYR A 67 0.81 21.04 -0.56
N CYS A 68 2.13 21.10 -0.34
CA CYS A 68 2.96 19.93 -0.12
C CYS A 68 3.44 19.95 1.33
N THR A 69 3.11 18.92 2.11
CA THR A 69 3.71 18.69 3.42
C THR A 69 4.91 17.74 3.29
N ASN A 70 5.56 17.42 4.39
CA ASN A 70 6.53 16.32 4.46
C ASN A 70 5.88 14.92 4.37
N PHE A 71 4.54 14.82 4.26
CA PHE A 71 3.80 13.55 4.28
C PHE A 71 2.80 13.37 3.14
N ARG A 72 2.10 14.43 2.72
CA ARG A 72 1.05 14.38 1.69
C ARG A 72 0.99 15.66 0.86
N ILE A 73 0.32 15.55 -0.27
CA ILE A 73 -0.19 16.67 -1.04
C ILE A 73 -1.62 16.94 -0.57
N CYS A 74 -1.96 18.21 -0.34
CA CYS A 74 -3.30 18.65 0.00
C CYS A 74 -3.75 19.74 -0.97
N PHE A 75 -4.76 19.45 -1.78
CA PHE A 75 -5.46 20.44 -2.56
C PHE A 75 -6.66 20.97 -1.77
N ILE A 76 -6.87 22.30 -1.77
CA ILE A 76 -8.02 22.94 -1.14
C ILE A 76 -8.80 23.66 -2.24
N PRO A 77 -9.96 23.13 -2.67
CA PRO A 77 -10.79 23.80 -3.66
C PRO A 77 -11.40 25.09 -3.07
N LEU A 78 -11.50 26.15 -3.87
CA LEU A 78 -12.22 27.38 -3.47
C LEU A 78 -13.73 27.15 -3.38
N SER A 79 -14.28 26.26 -4.23
CA SER A 79 -15.68 25.85 -4.19
C SER A 79 -15.75 24.43 -3.65
N GLN A 80 -16.24 24.29 -2.41
CA GLN A 80 -16.46 22.98 -1.80
C GLN A 80 -17.78 22.40 -2.34
N LYS A 81 -17.68 21.39 -3.22
CA LYS A 81 -18.80 20.49 -3.51
C LYS A 81 -18.96 19.54 -2.31
N GLN A 82 -20.19 19.09 -2.03
CA GLN A 82 -20.38 18.05 -1.02
C GLN A 82 -19.61 16.79 -1.43
N PRO A 83 -18.81 16.19 -0.53
CA PRO A 83 -18.08 14.97 -0.83
C PRO A 83 -19.07 13.83 -1.09
N ASP A 84 -18.78 12.99 -2.08
CA ASP A 84 -19.57 11.77 -2.27
C ASP A 84 -19.23 10.77 -1.14
N PRO A 85 -20.18 10.47 -0.23
CA PRO A 85 -19.91 9.59 0.90
C PRO A 85 -19.52 8.17 0.48
N CYS A 86 -19.83 7.75 -0.75
CA CYS A 86 -19.54 6.41 -1.25
C CYS A 86 -18.11 6.25 -1.81
N CYS A 87 -17.35 7.34 -1.96
CA CYS A 87 -16.08 7.33 -2.70
C CYS A 87 -14.82 7.46 -1.83
N SER A 88 -14.95 7.62 -0.50
CA SER A 88 -13.81 7.73 0.42
C SER A 88 -13.18 6.34 0.68
N ARG A 89 -11.90 6.20 0.36
CA ARG A 89 -11.07 5.00 0.57
C ARG A 89 -10.28 5.04 1.88
N SER A 90 -10.23 6.21 2.53
CA SER A 90 -9.47 6.49 3.74
C SER A 90 -10.39 7.05 4.81
N VAL A 91 -10.33 6.43 5.99
CA VAL A 91 -11.00 6.98 7.19
C VAL A 91 -10.33 8.28 7.67
N ILE A 92 -9.09 8.53 7.22
CA ILE A 92 -8.22 9.60 7.73
C ILE A 92 -8.16 10.78 6.76
N PHE A 93 -8.21 10.52 5.44
CA PHE A 93 -7.95 11.52 4.42
C PHE A 93 -9.18 11.82 3.58
N ALA A 94 -9.34 13.10 3.20
CA ALA A 94 -10.24 13.47 2.14
C ALA A 94 -9.60 13.06 0.80
N ASP A 95 -9.77 11.80 0.41
CA ASP A 95 -9.08 11.18 -0.73
C ASP A 95 -9.29 11.90 -2.07
N GLU A 96 -10.35 12.68 -2.21
CA GLU A 96 -10.62 13.49 -3.41
C GLU A 96 -9.61 14.63 -3.59
N HIS A 97 -8.94 15.05 -2.52
CA HIS A 97 -8.04 16.21 -2.56
C HIS A 97 -6.71 15.99 -1.85
N GLN A 98 -6.52 14.82 -1.21
CA GLN A 98 -5.33 14.52 -0.43
C GLN A 98 -4.65 13.25 -0.92
N VAL A 99 -3.32 13.32 -1.09
CA VAL A 99 -2.50 12.22 -1.61
C VAL A 99 -1.27 12.02 -0.73
N PRO A 100 -1.15 10.89 0.00
CA PRO A 100 0.08 10.56 0.71
C PRO A 100 1.27 10.47 -0.26
N LEU A 101 2.39 11.10 0.08
CA LEU A 101 3.56 11.16 -0.81
C LEU A 101 4.18 9.78 -1.05
N CYS A 102 4.08 8.87 -0.09
CA CYS A 102 4.52 7.48 -0.22
C CYS A 102 3.70 6.67 -1.25
N SER A 103 2.48 7.14 -1.59
CA SER A 103 1.63 6.54 -2.61
C SER A 103 2.01 6.96 -4.03
N ILE A 104 2.86 7.99 -4.20
CA ILE A 104 3.28 8.44 -5.52
C ILE A 104 4.19 7.39 -6.16
N ALA A 105 3.85 6.98 -7.37
CA ALA A 105 4.64 6.09 -8.20
C ALA A 105 5.60 6.88 -9.09
N SER A 106 5.07 7.84 -9.85
CA SER A 106 5.85 8.64 -10.81
C SER A 106 5.30 10.05 -10.94
N ILE A 107 6.20 10.99 -11.18
CA ILE A 107 5.88 12.41 -11.33
C ILE A 107 6.33 12.83 -12.71
N TYR A 108 5.43 13.42 -13.48
CA TYR A 108 5.71 14.02 -14.77
C TYR A 108 5.45 15.51 -14.70
N TYR A 109 6.24 16.30 -15.43
CA TYR A 109 6.02 17.74 -15.53
C TYR A 109 6.04 18.19 -16.99
N SER A 110 5.43 19.34 -17.27
CA SER A 110 5.45 19.97 -18.58
C SER A 110 5.73 21.47 -18.46
N PRO A 111 6.61 22.04 -19.30
CA PRO A 111 6.82 23.48 -19.37
C PRO A 111 5.73 24.20 -20.18
N SER A 112 4.92 23.47 -20.95
CA SER A 112 3.92 24.05 -21.86
C SER A 112 2.55 24.19 -21.20
N PRO A 113 1.90 25.37 -21.32
CA PRO A 113 0.61 25.67 -20.69
C PRO A 113 -0.52 24.74 -21.13
N ILE A 114 -1.50 24.45 -20.25
CA ILE A 114 -2.78 23.78 -20.55
C ILE A 114 -3.64 24.77 -21.31
N VAL A 115 -3.37 24.86 -22.61
CA VAL A 115 -4.28 25.48 -23.55
C VAL A 115 -5.42 24.47 -23.75
N GLY A 116 -6.62 24.82 -23.29
CA GLY A 116 -7.80 23.96 -23.36
C GLY A 116 -8.07 23.49 -24.78
N HIS A 117 -8.35 22.20 -24.95
CA HIS A 117 -8.95 21.45 -26.07
C HIS A 117 -8.71 21.85 -27.56
N SER A 118 -7.88 22.83 -27.90
CA SER A 118 -7.82 23.39 -29.26
C SER A 118 -6.41 23.52 -29.87
N SER A 119 -5.36 23.01 -29.24
CA SER A 119 -4.05 22.87 -29.90
C SER A 119 -3.75 21.41 -30.23
N ALA A 120 -3.68 21.11 -31.53
CA ALA A 120 -3.53 19.79 -32.14
C ALA A 120 -2.18 19.07 -31.88
N SER A 121 -1.43 19.43 -30.84
CA SER A 121 -0.25 18.69 -30.40
C SER A 121 -0.42 18.20 -28.97
N PRO A 122 -0.26 16.89 -28.70
CA PRO A 122 -0.34 16.36 -27.35
C PRO A 122 0.77 16.99 -26.51
N LYS A 123 0.41 17.54 -25.36
CA LYS A 123 1.38 18.06 -24.39
C LYS A 123 2.43 17.01 -24.08
N LYS A 124 3.69 17.38 -24.27
CA LYS A 124 4.82 16.53 -23.92
C LYS A 124 5.09 16.65 -22.42
N TYR A 125 4.66 15.65 -21.67
CA TYR A 125 5.05 15.43 -20.28
C TYR A 125 6.42 14.73 -20.23
N ARG A 126 7.30 15.20 -19.34
CA ARG A 126 8.62 14.60 -19.09
C ARG A 126 8.62 13.96 -17.72
N LEU A 127 9.17 12.76 -17.61
CA LEU A 127 9.36 12.09 -16.33
C LEU A 127 10.38 12.89 -15.50
N MET A 128 10.04 13.17 -14.24
CA MET A 128 10.96 13.80 -13.31
C MET A 128 11.86 12.74 -12.69
N THR A 129 13.12 12.69 -13.14
CA THR A 129 14.16 11.76 -12.66
C THR A 129 15.14 12.42 -11.68
N ALA A 130 15.10 13.75 -11.58
CA ALA A 130 15.88 14.56 -10.67
C ALA A 130 15.10 15.84 -10.35
N PRO A 131 15.46 16.57 -9.27
CA PRO A 131 14.91 17.90 -9.01
C PRO A 131 15.13 18.83 -10.21
N ALA A 132 14.11 19.61 -10.55
CA ALA A 132 14.18 20.63 -11.58
C ALA A 132 15.04 21.82 -11.10
N SER A 133 15.73 22.47 -12.04
CA SER A 133 16.46 23.70 -11.77
C SER A 133 15.48 24.82 -11.39
N GLN A 134 15.88 25.73 -10.50
CA GLN A 134 15.10 26.94 -10.19
C GLN A 134 14.85 27.83 -11.42
N LEU A 135 15.62 27.64 -12.49
CA LEU A 135 15.45 28.33 -13.78
C LEU A 135 14.45 27.62 -14.72
N ASP A 136 14.05 26.38 -14.40
CA ASP A 136 13.10 25.64 -15.23
C ASP A 136 11.70 26.22 -15.08
N ILE A 137 10.88 26.07 -16.12
CA ILE A 137 9.46 26.44 -16.09
C ILE A 137 8.64 25.17 -15.92
N ILE A 138 7.88 25.10 -14.83
CA ILE A 138 6.89 24.04 -14.61
C ILE A 138 5.50 24.66 -14.70
N SER A 139 4.82 24.37 -15.81
CA SER A 139 3.47 24.84 -16.06
C SER A 139 2.40 23.84 -15.60
N SER A 140 2.72 22.55 -15.56
CA SER A 140 1.80 21.50 -15.13
C SER A 140 2.56 20.30 -14.59
N VAL A 141 2.00 19.66 -13.57
CA VAL A 141 2.50 18.43 -12.96
C VAL A 141 1.42 17.36 -13.05
N LYS A 142 1.81 16.15 -13.49
CA LYS A 142 0.97 14.96 -13.53
C LYS A 142 1.56 13.90 -12.63
N ILE A 143 0.79 13.43 -11.66
CA ILE A 143 1.23 12.48 -10.63
C ILE A 143 0.44 11.19 -10.80
N TYR A 144 1.16 10.09 -10.97
CA TYR A 144 0.58 8.75 -10.96
C TYR A 144 0.83 8.12 -9.61
N THR A 145 -0.20 7.55 -9.01
CA THR A 145 -0.13 6.92 -7.70
C THR A 145 -0.21 5.39 -7.81
N LYS A 146 0.25 4.71 -6.76
CA LYS A 146 0.25 3.24 -6.64
C LYS A 146 -1.17 2.65 -6.52
N ASP A 147 -2.18 3.49 -6.26
CA ASP A 147 -3.59 3.12 -6.12
C ASP A 147 -4.44 3.51 -7.35
N PHE A 148 -3.81 3.53 -8.53
CA PHE A 148 -4.43 3.69 -9.85
C PHE A 148 -4.96 5.09 -10.18
N ARG A 149 -4.66 6.11 -9.36
CA ARG A 149 -5.13 7.48 -9.59
C ARG A 149 -4.11 8.31 -10.36
N VAL A 150 -4.64 9.24 -11.16
CA VAL A 150 -3.85 10.24 -11.87
C VAL A 150 -4.31 11.63 -11.43
N TRP A 151 -3.36 12.43 -10.99
CA TRP A 151 -3.58 13.80 -10.55
C TRP A 151 -2.91 14.75 -11.51
N THR A 152 -3.68 15.62 -12.16
CA THR A 152 -3.13 16.62 -13.08
C THR A 152 -3.36 18.01 -12.50
N PHE A 153 -2.27 18.67 -12.13
CA PHE A 153 -2.25 20.03 -11.64
C PHE A 153 -1.69 20.98 -12.70
N ASP A 154 -2.34 22.12 -12.85
CA ASP A 154 -1.86 23.25 -13.63
C ASP A 154 -1.38 24.34 -12.71
N LEU A 155 -0.13 24.74 -12.93
CA LEU A 155 0.63 25.64 -12.09
C LEU A 155 1.07 26.89 -12.87
N GLN A 156 0.56 27.12 -14.09
CA GLN A 156 0.94 28.28 -14.92
C GLN A 156 0.74 29.62 -14.22
N ARG A 157 -0.34 29.72 -13.42
CA ARG A 157 -0.72 30.94 -12.70
C ARG A 157 -0.09 30.99 -11.31
N SER A 158 0.55 29.91 -10.89
CA SER A 158 1.09 29.74 -9.55
C SER A 158 2.52 30.24 -9.45
N GLN A 159 2.81 30.98 -8.40
CA GLN A 159 4.18 31.26 -7.99
C GLN A 159 4.76 29.99 -7.32
N PHE A 160 6.07 29.75 -7.47
CA PHE A 160 6.79 28.63 -6.83
C PHE A 160 6.51 27.21 -7.34
N ALA A 161 5.99 27.05 -8.57
CA ALA A 161 5.71 25.75 -9.17
C ALA A 161 6.91 24.77 -9.16
N VAL A 162 8.12 25.28 -9.41
CA VAL A 162 9.37 24.50 -9.34
C VAL A 162 9.65 23.99 -7.93
N ASN A 163 9.54 24.87 -6.94
CA ASN A 163 9.75 24.53 -5.54
C ASN A 163 8.74 23.48 -5.07
N LEU A 164 7.47 23.62 -5.46
CA LEU A 164 6.44 22.62 -5.18
C LEU A 164 6.79 21.26 -5.77
N ALA A 165 7.10 21.20 -7.07
CA ALA A 165 7.44 19.94 -7.74
C ALA A 165 8.66 19.26 -7.10
N ASN A 166 9.70 20.04 -6.78
CA ASN A 166 10.90 19.54 -6.13
C ASN A 166 10.63 18.97 -4.73
N ASN A 167 9.79 19.63 -3.93
CA ASN A 167 9.41 19.12 -2.61
C ASN A 167 8.58 17.84 -2.72
N ILE A 168 7.62 17.78 -3.64
CA ILE A 168 6.85 16.56 -3.90
C ILE A 168 7.81 15.41 -4.28
N TYR A 169 8.79 15.67 -5.12
CA TYR A 169 9.78 14.67 -5.53
C TYR A 169 10.67 14.18 -4.39
N HIS A 170 11.16 15.11 -3.57
CA HIS A 170 12.02 14.80 -2.43
C HIS A 170 11.28 13.97 -1.38
N PHE A 171 10.11 14.41 -0.94
CA PHE A 171 9.36 13.75 0.14
C PHE A 171 8.62 12.47 -0.32
N SER A 172 8.34 12.30 -1.61
CA SER A 172 7.84 11.01 -2.13
C SER A 172 8.92 9.92 -2.20
N ARG A 173 10.20 10.27 -2.07
CA ARG A 173 11.35 9.36 -2.14
C ARG A 173 12.29 9.58 -0.94
N PRO A 174 11.83 9.28 0.29
CA PRO A 174 12.66 9.43 1.47
C PRO A 174 13.91 8.54 1.35
N SER A 175 15.08 9.15 1.57
CA SER A 175 16.38 8.47 1.48
C SER A 175 16.63 7.46 2.61
N SER A 176 15.88 7.57 3.71
CA SER A 176 16.00 6.68 4.88
C SER A 176 14.63 6.47 5.55
N LEU A 177 14.51 5.37 6.30
CA LEU A 177 13.32 5.06 7.08
C LEU A 177 13.02 6.12 8.15
N SER A 178 14.05 6.81 8.67
CA SER A 178 13.87 7.92 9.63
C SER A 178 13.12 9.11 9.05
N ASN A 179 13.14 9.26 7.72
CA ASN A 179 12.49 10.36 7.01
C ASN A 179 11.05 10.01 6.61
N LEU A 180 10.63 8.75 6.80
CA LEU A 180 9.23 8.39 6.67
C LEU A 180 8.50 8.88 7.91
N LEU A 181 7.51 9.76 7.72
CA LEU A 181 6.68 10.20 8.83
C LEU A 181 5.93 8.99 9.40
N GLN A 182 6.33 8.56 10.59
CA GLN A 182 5.64 7.53 11.34
C GLN A 182 4.39 8.17 11.95
N LEU A 183 3.23 7.87 11.37
CA LEU A 183 1.98 8.23 11.99
C LEU A 183 1.77 7.32 13.19
N SER A 184 2.00 7.84 14.40
CA SER A 184 1.51 7.16 15.59
C SER A 184 -0.02 7.16 15.53
N CYS A 185 -0.61 5.97 15.57
CA CYS A 185 -2.08 5.83 15.63
C CYS A 185 -2.68 6.43 16.92
N GLU A 186 -1.83 6.83 17.87
CA GLU A 186 -2.20 7.41 19.17
C GLU A 186 -3.02 8.69 19.01
N GLY A 187 -2.75 9.52 18.00
CA GLY A 187 -3.50 10.77 17.75
C GLY A 187 -4.90 10.58 17.17
N PHE A 188 -5.26 9.36 16.73
CA PHE A 188 -6.50 9.08 15.98
C PHE A 188 -7.46 8.15 16.72
N ARG A 189 -7.00 7.48 17.78
CA ARG A 189 -7.83 6.56 18.56
C ARG A 189 -8.63 7.34 19.59
N LYS A 190 -9.94 7.48 19.36
CA LYS A 190 -10.90 8.06 20.34
C LYS A 190 -10.97 7.26 21.66
N THR A 191 -10.47 6.03 21.67
CA THR A 191 -10.41 5.17 22.85
C THR A 191 -8.98 4.68 23.08
N PRO A 192 -8.40 4.92 24.27
CA PRO A 192 -7.13 4.30 24.65
C PRO A 192 -7.38 2.80 24.86
N GLN A 193 -7.08 1.98 23.85
CA GLN A 193 -6.83 0.57 24.10
C GLN A 193 -5.45 0.45 24.76
N PRO A 194 -5.27 -0.46 25.74
CA PRO A 194 -3.95 -0.73 26.26
C PRO A 194 -3.04 -1.07 25.09
N ALA A 195 -1.84 -0.48 25.11
CA ALA A 195 -0.82 -0.67 24.11
C ALA A 195 -0.48 -2.17 23.98
N HIS A 196 -1.18 -2.89 23.09
CA HIS A 196 -0.64 -4.07 22.46
C HIS A 196 0.45 -3.61 21.47
N ASN A 197 1.50 -2.97 22.01
CA ASN A 197 2.69 -2.53 21.26
C ASN A 197 3.71 -3.66 21.10
N ALA A 198 3.38 -4.89 21.51
CA ALA A 198 4.19 -6.06 21.24
C ALA A 198 3.77 -6.64 19.89
N LEU A 199 4.69 -6.62 18.92
CA LEU A 199 4.55 -7.36 17.66
C LEU A 199 4.25 -8.83 17.98
N LEU A 200 3.10 -9.31 17.50
CA LEU A 200 2.70 -10.70 17.70
C LEU A 200 3.71 -11.64 17.03
N TYR A 201 3.82 -12.86 17.55
CA TYR A 201 4.64 -13.93 16.96
C TYR A 201 6.16 -13.65 16.95
N ASN A 202 6.61 -12.66 17.72
CA ASN A 202 8.03 -12.39 17.93
C ASN A 202 8.57 -12.92 19.27
N ASN A 203 7.72 -13.60 20.04
CA ASN A 203 8.09 -14.26 21.29
C ASN A 203 7.49 -15.67 21.37
N GLY A 204 8.07 -16.52 22.21
CA GLY A 204 7.63 -17.91 22.34
C GLY A 204 6.21 -18.06 22.92
N ASN A 205 5.73 -17.11 23.74
CA ASN A 205 4.40 -17.20 24.32
C ASN A 205 3.29 -17.10 23.27
N ASP A 206 3.46 -16.22 22.29
CA ASP A 206 2.51 -16.06 21.19
C ASP A 206 2.46 -17.32 20.31
N TRP A 207 3.62 -17.91 20.02
CA TRP A 207 3.69 -19.19 19.29
C TRP A 207 3.04 -20.34 20.07
N ARG A 208 3.21 -20.42 21.40
CA ARG A 208 2.53 -21.44 22.23
C ARG A 208 1.01 -21.28 22.18
N LYS A 209 0.52 -20.04 22.34
CA LYS A 209 -0.92 -19.75 22.25
C LYS A 209 -1.49 -20.16 20.91
N GLU A 210 -0.77 -19.88 19.82
CA GLU A 210 -1.20 -20.24 18.48
C GLU A 210 -1.17 -21.74 18.20
N LEU A 211 -0.14 -22.45 18.69
CA LEU A 211 -0.08 -23.92 18.65
C LEU A 211 -1.28 -24.55 19.37
N LEU A 212 -1.55 -24.09 20.60
CA LEU A 212 -2.69 -24.55 21.40
C LEU A 212 -4.02 -24.25 20.69
N ARG A 213 -4.16 -23.07 20.08
CA ARG A 213 -5.35 -22.68 19.31
C ARG A 213 -5.59 -23.60 18.10
N CYS A 214 -4.51 -24.02 17.42
CA CYS A 214 -4.57 -24.94 16.29
C CYS A 214 -4.79 -26.40 16.71
N GLY A 215 -4.85 -26.71 18.01
CA GLY A 215 -5.02 -28.07 18.52
C GLY A 215 -3.75 -28.92 18.48
N ASP A 216 -2.58 -28.28 18.37
CA ASP A 216 -1.28 -28.94 18.41
C ASP A 216 -0.61 -28.81 19.78
N SER A 217 0.37 -29.67 20.03
CA SER A 217 1.08 -29.75 21.31
C SER A 217 2.57 -29.49 21.14
N GLU A 218 3.19 -28.97 22.21
CA GLU A 218 4.65 -28.78 22.28
C GLU A 218 5.44 -30.09 22.19
N THR A 219 4.77 -31.24 22.31
CA THR A 219 5.40 -32.55 22.13
C THR A 219 5.74 -32.82 20.67
N ARG A 220 4.97 -32.30 19.71
CA ARG A 220 5.18 -32.51 18.26
C ARG A 220 5.92 -31.36 17.60
N TRP A 221 5.71 -30.15 18.10
CA TRP A 221 6.27 -28.92 17.59
C TRP A 221 6.96 -28.14 18.71
N ARG A 222 8.22 -27.76 18.51
CA ARG A 222 8.99 -26.96 19.46
C ARG A 222 9.25 -25.56 18.95
N ILE A 223 9.45 -24.63 19.87
CA ILE A 223 9.90 -23.27 19.56
C ILE A 223 11.43 -23.30 19.44
N CYS A 224 11.93 -22.94 18.27
CA CYS A 224 13.36 -22.77 17.98
C CYS A 224 13.69 -21.27 17.99
N PHE A 225 14.68 -20.88 18.81
CA PHE A 225 15.17 -19.51 18.89
C PHE A 225 16.32 -19.30 17.92
N LEU A 226 16.19 -18.33 17.03
CA LEU A 226 17.18 -18.02 15.98
C LEU A 226 18.16 -16.92 16.44
N LYS A 227 18.68 -17.05 17.66
CA LYS A 227 19.59 -16.06 18.27
C LYS A 227 21.04 -16.35 17.89
N SER A 228 21.78 -15.30 17.53
CA SER A 228 23.24 -15.39 17.38
C SER A 228 23.91 -15.50 18.75
N GLU A 229 24.82 -16.46 18.90
CA GLU A 229 25.64 -16.62 20.12
C GLU A 229 26.63 -15.45 20.32
N ILE A 230 27.00 -14.76 19.24
CA ILE A 230 28.03 -13.70 19.24
C ILE A 230 27.41 -12.31 19.50
N SER A 231 26.14 -12.11 19.18
CA SER A 231 25.43 -10.88 19.49
C SER A 231 23.95 -11.13 19.74
N GLN A 232 23.49 -10.87 20.97
CA GLN A 232 22.09 -11.00 21.36
C GLN A 232 21.11 -10.11 20.55
N GLN A 233 21.64 -9.23 19.68
CA GLN A 233 20.88 -8.26 18.90
C GLN A 233 20.84 -8.54 17.38
N LYS A 234 21.48 -9.60 16.86
CA LYS A 234 21.41 -9.94 15.42
C LYS A 234 20.73 -11.30 15.20
N ALA A 235 19.59 -11.28 14.50
CA ALA A 235 18.89 -12.49 14.08
C ALA A 235 19.75 -13.28 13.08
N VAL A 236 19.84 -14.61 13.27
CA VAL A 236 20.63 -15.47 12.37
C VAL A 236 20.02 -15.52 10.97
N VAL A 237 18.69 -15.45 10.89
CA VAL A 237 17.94 -15.26 9.65
C VAL A 237 17.26 -13.89 9.72
N PRO A 238 17.81 -12.83 9.09
CA PRO A 238 17.31 -11.46 9.24
C PRO A 238 15.84 -11.26 8.83
N SER A 239 15.30 -12.17 8.02
CA SER A 239 13.94 -12.09 7.48
C SER A 239 12.92 -12.94 8.25
N TYR A 240 13.34 -13.74 9.24
CA TYR A 240 12.45 -14.50 10.14
C TYR A 240 12.28 -13.79 11.49
N PRO A 241 11.19 -14.07 12.22
CA PRO A 241 11.04 -13.62 13.60
C PRO A 241 12.12 -14.22 14.51
N PHE A 242 12.32 -13.65 15.70
CA PHE A 242 13.36 -14.10 16.65
C PHE A 242 13.20 -15.56 17.10
N CYS A 243 11.99 -16.10 16.99
CA CYS A 243 11.72 -17.51 17.22
C CYS A 243 10.68 -18.00 16.21
N VAL A 244 10.84 -19.27 15.83
CA VAL A 244 10.00 -19.97 14.86
C VAL A 244 9.59 -21.31 15.44
N VAL A 245 8.54 -21.91 14.89
CA VAL A 245 8.07 -23.23 15.30
C VAL A 245 8.57 -24.28 14.30
N VAL A 246 9.17 -25.35 14.82
CA VAL A 246 9.77 -26.45 14.07
C VAL A 246 9.36 -27.80 14.66
N PRO A 247 9.46 -28.92 13.94
CA PRO A 247 9.20 -30.24 14.52
C PRO A 247 10.11 -30.51 15.72
N SER A 248 9.61 -31.19 16.74
CA SER A 248 10.38 -31.50 17.96
C SER A 248 11.65 -32.30 17.68
N ASP A 249 11.59 -33.22 16.71
CA ASP A 249 12.71 -34.09 16.32
C ASP A 249 13.76 -33.38 15.43
N LEU A 250 13.50 -32.14 15.01
CA LEU A 250 14.49 -31.35 14.27
C LEU A 250 15.38 -30.64 15.28
N PHE A 251 16.67 -31.00 15.36
CA PHE A 251 17.62 -30.40 16.31
C PHE A 251 18.22 -29.08 15.83
N ASP A 252 18.59 -28.21 16.77
CA ASP A 252 19.17 -26.89 16.46
C ASP A 252 20.48 -27.03 15.64
N VAL A 253 21.34 -27.99 15.95
CA VAL A 253 22.57 -28.25 15.17
C VAL A 253 22.27 -28.46 13.68
N THR A 254 21.21 -29.19 13.35
CA THR A 254 20.79 -29.40 11.95
C THR A 254 20.26 -28.11 11.34
N VAL A 255 19.49 -27.32 12.10
CA VAL A 255 18.98 -26.02 11.65
C VAL A 255 20.13 -25.08 11.28
N TYR A 256 21.10 -24.91 12.17
CA TYR A 256 22.21 -23.97 12.00
C TYR A 256 23.24 -24.43 10.96
N GLU A 257 23.63 -25.71 10.97
CA GLU A 257 24.71 -26.20 10.10
C GLU A 257 24.21 -26.64 8.72
N ASN A 258 22.96 -27.11 8.61
CA ASN A 258 22.44 -27.67 7.36
C ASN A 258 21.32 -26.85 6.75
N LEU A 259 20.36 -26.32 7.52
CA LEU A 259 19.18 -25.70 6.90
C LEU A 259 19.41 -24.24 6.53
N ILE A 260 19.86 -23.42 7.48
CA ILE A 260 20.09 -21.98 7.24
C ILE A 260 21.08 -21.73 6.08
N PRO A 261 22.21 -22.46 5.94
CA PRO A 261 23.14 -22.20 4.84
C PRO A 261 22.63 -22.64 3.47
N ASN A 262 21.70 -23.59 3.40
CA ASN A 262 21.31 -24.26 2.15
C ASN A 262 19.92 -23.85 1.64
N TRP A 263 19.18 -23.00 2.34
CA TRP A 263 17.92 -22.41 1.87
C TRP A 263 18.14 -20.97 1.46
N CYS A 264 17.46 -20.52 0.40
CA CYS A 264 17.54 -19.13 -0.04
C CYS A 264 17.18 -18.18 1.13
N ASN A 265 18.02 -17.17 1.36
CA ASN A 265 17.90 -16.23 2.48
C ASN A 265 17.88 -16.88 3.89
N GLY A 266 18.31 -18.15 4.02
CA GLY A 266 18.26 -18.93 5.26
C GLY A 266 16.86 -19.37 5.69
N ARG A 267 15.86 -19.26 4.82
CA ARG A 267 14.45 -19.49 5.13
C ARG A 267 14.04 -20.95 4.94
N PHE A 268 14.51 -21.79 5.85
CA PHE A 268 14.13 -23.20 5.92
C PHE A 268 12.63 -23.38 6.30
N PRO A 269 12.04 -24.58 6.11
CA PRO A 269 10.63 -24.81 6.41
C PRO A 269 10.26 -24.56 7.88
N VAL A 270 9.33 -23.64 8.10
CA VAL A 270 8.78 -23.29 9.42
C VAL A 270 7.28 -23.52 9.47
N TRP A 271 6.80 -23.94 10.64
CA TRP A 271 5.38 -24.16 10.89
C TRP A 271 4.59 -22.85 10.83
N CYS A 272 3.43 -22.88 10.17
CA CYS A 272 2.53 -21.74 10.04
C CYS A 272 1.17 -22.00 10.70
N TRP A 273 0.62 -23.20 10.54
CA TRP A 273 -0.72 -23.57 11.00
C TRP A 273 -0.87 -25.09 11.05
N SER A 274 -1.86 -25.59 11.77
CA SER A 274 -2.25 -27.00 11.71
C SER A 274 -3.75 -27.20 11.79
N SER A 275 -4.20 -28.23 11.10
CA SER A 275 -5.59 -28.66 11.10
C SER A 275 -5.87 -29.57 12.28
N SER A 276 -7.14 -29.65 12.70
CA SER A 276 -7.62 -30.58 13.72
C SER A 276 -7.31 -32.06 13.43
N ASN A 277 -7.03 -32.42 12.16
CA ASN A 277 -6.60 -33.76 11.76
C ASN A 277 -5.09 -34.04 12.02
N GLY A 278 -4.35 -33.05 12.52
CA GLY A 278 -2.91 -33.12 12.77
C GLY A 278 -2.00 -32.88 11.56
N SER A 279 -2.58 -32.52 10.40
CA SER A 279 -1.81 -32.08 9.23
C SER A 279 -1.35 -30.64 9.40
N ALA A 280 -0.07 -30.40 9.16
CA ALA A 280 0.55 -29.10 9.33
C ALA A 280 0.84 -28.41 8.00
N LEU A 281 0.65 -27.10 7.98
CA LEU A 281 1.07 -26.20 6.92
C LEU A 281 2.39 -25.54 7.32
N LEU A 282 3.39 -25.68 6.46
CA LEU A 282 4.70 -25.06 6.61
C LEU A 282 5.02 -24.17 5.40
N ARG A 283 5.92 -23.22 5.61
CA ARG A 283 6.41 -22.30 4.58
C ARG A 283 7.93 -22.29 4.54
N SER A 284 8.50 -22.24 3.34
CA SER A 284 9.95 -22.13 3.14
C SER A 284 10.30 -21.34 1.88
N SER A 285 11.55 -20.89 1.78
CA SER A 285 12.14 -20.56 0.48
C SER A 285 12.56 -21.82 -0.28
N ALA A 286 13.11 -21.63 -1.48
CA ALA A 286 13.69 -22.70 -2.25
C ALA A 286 14.95 -23.25 -1.54
N CYS A 287 15.08 -24.57 -1.53
CA CYS A 287 16.34 -25.23 -1.18
C CYS A 287 17.32 -25.07 -2.35
N ASN A 288 18.61 -24.89 -2.05
CA ASN A 288 19.66 -24.81 -3.04
C ASN A 288 19.61 -26.04 -3.99
N LYS A 289 19.89 -25.81 -5.28
CA LYS A 289 19.70 -26.78 -6.37
C LYS A 289 20.88 -27.75 -6.55
N ASP A 290 21.79 -27.80 -5.59
CA ASP A 290 22.94 -28.71 -5.62
C ASP A 290 22.51 -30.18 -5.54
N LEU A 291 23.40 -31.09 -5.96
CA LEU A 291 23.16 -32.55 -6.01
C LEU A 291 22.64 -33.14 -4.67
N ASN A 292 22.86 -32.45 -3.55
CA ASN A 292 22.45 -32.86 -2.20
C ASN A 292 21.05 -32.39 -1.77
N ALA A 293 20.30 -31.69 -2.63
CA ALA A 293 18.99 -31.13 -2.27
C ALA A 293 18.01 -32.18 -1.71
N GLN A 294 18.03 -33.40 -2.26
CA GLN A 294 17.16 -34.48 -1.77
C GLN A 294 17.51 -34.90 -0.33
N GLU A 295 18.79 -35.01 0.00
CA GLU A 295 19.25 -35.34 1.36
C GLU A 295 18.93 -34.22 2.35
N LEU A 296 19.08 -32.96 1.93
CA LEU A 296 18.69 -31.80 2.72
C LEU A 296 17.18 -31.80 3.01
N TRP A 297 16.33 -32.06 1.99
CA TRP A 297 14.90 -32.18 2.20
C TRP A 297 14.54 -33.35 3.12
N LYS A 298 15.21 -34.51 3.03
CA LYS A 298 14.97 -35.63 3.95
C LYS A 298 15.18 -35.24 5.41
N LYS A 299 16.23 -34.45 5.71
CA LYS A 299 16.50 -33.92 7.07
C LYS A 299 15.34 -33.11 7.65
N VAL A 300 14.49 -32.51 6.82
CA VAL A 300 13.34 -31.70 7.25
C VAL A 300 12.01 -32.45 7.15
N LEU A 301 11.80 -33.18 6.06
CA LEU A 301 10.56 -33.91 5.81
C LEU A 301 10.39 -35.09 6.78
N TRP A 302 11.48 -35.73 7.23
CA TRP A 302 11.39 -36.82 8.19
C TRP A 302 10.86 -36.36 9.56
N PRO A 303 11.39 -35.28 10.20
CA PRO A 303 10.80 -34.75 11.42
C PRO A 303 9.35 -34.28 11.26
N ILE A 304 8.99 -33.66 10.13
CA ILE A 304 7.59 -33.27 9.85
C ILE A 304 6.68 -34.51 9.78
N CYS A 305 7.17 -35.59 9.18
CA CYS A 305 6.46 -36.87 9.14
C CYS A 305 6.24 -37.41 10.56
N GLN A 306 7.26 -37.41 11.42
CA GLN A 306 7.12 -37.88 12.81
C GLN A 306 6.15 -37.02 13.62
N ALA A 307 6.09 -35.72 13.36
CA ALA A 307 5.14 -34.81 13.99
C ALA A 307 3.68 -35.05 13.55
N HIS A 308 3.41 -35.78 12.46
CA HIS A 308 2.03 -36.10 12.08
C HIS A 308 1.48 -37.27 12.91
N PRO A 309 0.24 -37.23 13.45
CA PRO A 309 -0.31 -38.31 14.30
C PRO A 309 -0.24 -39.71 13.68
N HIS A 310 -0.49 -39.79 12.36
CA HIS A 310 -0.40 -41.02 11.57
C HIS A 310 0.91 -41.20 10.78
N ARG A 311 1.95 -40.41 11.08
CA ARG A 311 3.25 -40.46 10.40
C ARG A 311 3.15 -40.46 8.87
N ARG A 312 2.28 -39.61 8.32
CA ARG A 312 2.05 -39.53 6.88
C ARG A 312 3.15 -38.67 6.25
N PRO A 313 3.77 -39.11 5.14
CA PRO A 313 4.83 -38.33 4.54
C PRO A 313 4.29 -36.99 4.01
N PRO A 314 4.97 -35.87 4.33
CA PRO A 314 4.57 -34.55 3.90
C PRO A 314 4.74 -34.35 2.39
N GLN A 315 4.07 -33.34 1.84
CA GLN A 315 4.20 -32.96 0.44
C GLN A 315 4.79 -31.57 0.30
N VAL A 316 5.74 -31.39 -0.62
CA VAL A 316 6.28 -30.08 -0.98
C VAL A 316 5.54 -29.57 -2.21
N ILE A 317 5.04 -28.34 -2.15
CA ILE A 317 4.35 -27.67 -3.26
C ILE A 317 5.07 -26.36 -3.55
N ASP A 318 5.75 -26.31 -4.70
CA ASP A 318 6.30 -25.07 -5.24
C ASP A 318 5.18 -24.25 -5.91
N CYS A 319 5.14 -22.95 -5.57
CA CYS A 319 4.22 -22.01 -6.18
C CYS A 319 4.60 -21.72 -7.63
N ASP A 320 5.90 -21.72 -7.96
CA ASP A 320 6.46 -21.36 -9.27
C ASP A 320 5.96 -19.97 -9.74
N ILE A 321 6.01 -18.99 -8.83
CA ILE A 321 5.65 -17.59 -9.09
C ILE A 321 6.81 -16.73 -8.61
N SER A 322 7.48 -16.06 -9.54
CA SER A 322 8.60 -15.16 -9.22
C SER A 322 8.13 -13.77 -8.79
N ALA A 323 8.93 -13.12 -7.95
CA ALA A 323 8.68 -11.72 -7.54
C ALA A 323 8.63 -10.77 -8.75
N VAL A 324 9.48 -11.00 -9.76
CA VAL A 324 9.53 -10.22 -11.01
C VAL A 324 8.22 -10.32 -11.79
N ARG A 325 7.60 -11.51 -11.83
CA ARG A 325 6.31 -11.71 -12.49
C ARG A 325 5.21 -10.96 -11.75
N ILE A 326 5.21 -11.00 -10.41
CA ILE A 326 4.23 -10.26 -9.59
C ILE A 326 4.36 -8.75 -9.83
N SER A 327 5.58 -8.21 -9.73
CA SER A 327 5.82 -6.77 -9.88
C SER A 327 5.48 -6.28 -11.29
N SER A 328 5.94 -6.98 -12.33
CA SER A 328 5.65 -6.59 -13.72
C SER A 328 4.16 -6.66 -14.08
N SER A 329 3.44 -7.69 -13.61
CA SER A 329 1.99 -7.79 -13.83
C SER A 329 1.20 -6.71 -13.10
N PHE A 330 1.58 -6.39 -11.85
CA PHE A 330 0.99 -5.28 -11.11
C PHE A 330 1.20 -3.95 -11.84
N GLU A 331 2.41 -3.72 -12.35
CA GLU A 331 2.75 -2.45 -12.98
C GLU A 331 2.03 -2.24 -14.30
N LYS A 332 1.90 -3.30 -15.10
CA LYS A 332 1.04 -3.30 -16.30
C LYS A 332 -0.41 -2.99 -15.96
N LEU A 333 -0.97 -3.61 -14.91
CA LEU A 333 -2.32 -3.33 -14.45
C LEU A 333 -2.45 -1.87 -13.98
N ARG A 334 -1.45 -1.38 -13.24
CA ARG A 334 -1.44 0.00 -12.76
C ARG A 334 -1.48 0.98 -13.91
N GLU A 335 -0.62 0.81 -14.90
CA GLU A 335 -0.58 1.65 -16.10
C GLU A 335 -1.85 1.55 -16.94
N LEU A 336 -2.46 0.35 -17.02
CA LEU A 336 -3.72 0.14 -17.71
C LEU A 336 -4.84 0.96 -17.05
N CYS A 337 -4.97 0.89 -15.73
CA CYS A 337 -6.03 1.52 -14.94
C CYS A 337 -5.77 3.00 -14.61
N SER A 338 -4.54 3.49 -14.77
CA SER A 338 -4.19 4.91 -14.52
C SER A 338 -4.61 5.78 -15.69
N LEU A 339 -5.90 6.07 -15.77
CA LEU A 339 -6.51 6.85 -16.85
C LEU A 339 -6.46 8.35 -16.52
N ASP A 340 -6.00 9.14 -17.46
CA ASP A 340 -5.83 10.59 -17.32
C ASP A 340 -6.83 11.42 -18.13
N SER A 341 -7.67 10.79 -18.94
CA SER A 341 -8.76 11.45 -19.67
C SER A 341 -9.90 10.49 -20.06
N LYS A 342 -11.07 11.06 -20.36
CA LYS A 342 -12.25 10.31 -20.81
C LYS A 342 -12.08 9.71 -22.21
N GLU A 343 -11.32 10.36 -23.08
CA GLU A 343 -11.03 9.86 -24.43
C GLU A 343 -10.24 8.55 -24.33
N ARG A 344 -9.16 8.52 -23.53
CA ARG A 344 -8.37 7.30 -23.31
C ARG A 344 -9.15 6.18 -22.66
N PHE A 345 -10.09 6.52 -21.76
CA PHE A 345 -11.02 5.52 -21.21
C PHE A 345 -11.82 4.86 -22.34
N THR A 346 -12.43 5.68 -23.21
CA THR A 346 -13.29 5.20 -24.32
C THR A 346 -12.50 4.38 -25.36
N GLU A 347 -11.24 4.75 -25.60
CA GLU A 347 -10.34 3.97 -26.47
C GLU A 347 -10.06 2.58 -25.90
N LYS A 348 -9.67 2.51 -24.63
CA LYS A 348 -9.34 1.24 -23.96
C LYS A 348 -10.56 0.36 -23.67
N GLU A 349 -11.74 0.95 -23.50
CA GLU A 349 -12.99 0.22 -23.22
C GLU A 349 -13.30 -0.83 -24.28
N LYS A 350 -13.02 -0.53 -25.56
CA LYS A 350 -13.29 -1.44 -26.70
C LYS A 350 -12.51 -2.75 -26.62
N GLU A 351 -11.31 -2.72 -26.05
CA GLU A 351 -10.39 -3.86 -25.95
C GLU A 351 -10.12 -4.26 -24.50
N TRP A 352 -10.97 -3.82 -23.56
CA TRP A 352 -10.73 -3.91 -22.12
C TRP A 352 -10.34 -5.32 -21.66
N TYR A 353 -11.08 -6.35 -22.08
CA TYR A 353 -10.82 -7.72 -21.65
C TYR A 353 -9.45 -8.22 -22.10
N THR A 354 -9.06 -7.95 -23.34
CA THR A 354 -7.74 -8.31 -23.88
C THR A 354 -6.64 -7.57 -23.13
N LEU A 355 -6.79 -6.26 -22.95
CA LEU A 355 -5.81 -5.43 -22.25
C LEU A 355 -5.61 -5.88 -20.80
N VAL A 356 -6.69 -6.25 -20.10
CA VAL A 356 -6.61 -6.77 -18.73
C VAL A 356 -5.93 -8.13 -18.69
N ASP A 357 -6.24 -9.03 -19.63
CA ASP A 357 -5.61 -10.35 -19.71
C ASP A 357 -4.10 -10.24 -19.99
N ASP A 358 -3.69 -9.32 -20.87
CA ASP A 358 -2.29 -9.04 -21.22
C ASP A 358 -1.45 -8.53 -20.04
N THR A 359 -2.07 -8.00 -18.99
CA THR A 359 -1.37 -7.66 -17.74
C THR A 359 -0.87 -8.91 -17.01
N GLY A 360 -1.55 -10.05 -17.19
CA GLY A 360 -1.30 -11.29 -16.46
C GLY A 360 -1.72 -11.25 -14.98
N TRP A 361 -2.30 -10.15 -14.49
CA TRP A 361 -2.67 -10.02 -13.08
C TRP A 361 -3.78 -10.99 -12.67
N CYS A 362 -4.84 -11.09 -13.46
CA CYS A 362 -5.94 -12.03 -13.20
C CYS A 362 -5.45 -13.48 -13.23
N ALA A 363 -4.56 -13.83 -14.15
CA ALA A 363 -3.94 -15.14 -14.23
C ALA A 363 -3.11 -15.47 -12.97
N LEU A 364 -2.39 -14.49 -12.41
CA LEU A 364 -1.66 -14.65 -11.15
C LEU A 364 -2.61 -14.86 -9.97
N VAL A 365 -3.66 -14.06 -9.84
CA VAL A 365 -4.68 -14.21 -8.79
C VAL A 365 -5.32 -15.59 -8.87
N PHE A 366 -5.74 -16.01 -10.06
CA PHE A 366 -6.31 -17.33 -10.30
C PHE A 366 -5.32 -18.45 -9.93
N ARG A 367 -4.05 -18.32 -10.31
CA ARG A 367 -3.01 -19.29 -9.96
C ARG A 367 -2.82 -19.43 -8.44
N CYS A 368 -2.79 -18.32 -7.70
CA CYS A 368 -2.70 -18.34 -6.23
C CYS A 368 -3.90 -19.05 -5.59
N LEU A 369 -5.12 -18.80 -6.10
CA LEU A 369 -6.33 -19.47 -5.63
C LEU A 369 -6.32 -20.98 -5.94
N GLN A 370 -5.92 -21.37 -7.15
CA GLN A 370 -5.77 -22.77 -7.53
C GLN A 370 -4.73 -23.50 -6.66
N LEU A 371 -3.58 -22.87 -6.40
CA LEU A 371 -2.55 -23.41 -5.51
C LEU A 371 -3.08 -23.57 -4.09
N SER A 372 -3.81 -22.59 -3.58
CA SER A 372 -4.43 -22.64 -2.25
C SER A 372 -5.43 -23.79 -2.15
N SER A 373 -6.31 -23.96 -3.14
CA SER A 373 -7.24 -25.10 -3.22
C SER A 373 -6.49 -26.44 -3.26
N LYS A 374 -5.42 -26.55 -4.06
CA LYS A 374 -4.56 -27.74 -4.10
C LYS A 374 -3.94 -28.04 -2.73
N VAL A 375 -3.42 -27.03 -2.03
CA VAL A 375 -2.84 -27.20 -0.68
C VAL A 375 -3.91 -27.64 0.32
N ILE A 376 -5.11 -27.05 0.28
CA ILE A 376 -6.24 -27.45 1.13
C ILE A 376 -6.61 -28.90 0.89
N HIS A 377 -6.74 -29.33 -0.37
CA HIS A 377 -7.05 -30.72 -0.71
C HIS A 377 -6.00 -31.70 -0.13
N ARG A 378 -4.72 -31.31 -0.13
CA ARG A 378 -3.67 -32.14 0.48
C ARG A 378 -3.73 -32.16 2.01
N LEU A 379 -4.00 -31.02 2.64
CA LEU A 379 -4.09 -30.89 4.10
C LEU A 379 -5.34 -31.54 4.69
N ILE A 380 -6.49 -31.36 4.05
CA ILE A 380 -7.79 -31.72 4.62
C ILE A 380 -8.23 -33.09 4.12
N ASP A 381 -8.32 -33.29 2.79
CA ASP A 381 -8.88 -34.51 2.23
C ASP A 381 -7.87 -35.66 2.30
N ASN A 382 -6.61 -35.39 1.93
CA ASN A 382 -5.55 -36.39 2.00
C ASN A 382 -4.92 -36.53 3.38
N GLN A 383 -5.21 -35.60 4.30
CA GLN A 383 -4.63 -35.50 5.64
C GLN A 383 -3.11 -35.68 5.62
N ARG A 384 -2.42 -34.81 4.86
CA ARG A 384 -0.95 -34.78 4.79
C ARG A 384 -0.47 -33.38 5.09
N SER A 385 0.59 -33.27 5.89
CA SER A 385 1.30 -32.00 6.06
C SER A 385 1.88 -31.52 4.74
N VAL A 386 1.88 -30.20 4.53
CA VAL A 386 2.32 -29.56 3.29
C VAL A 386 3.34 -28.48 3.58
N VAL A 387 4.44 -28.48 2.82
CA VAL A 387 5.40 -27.38 2.78
C VAL A 387 5.14 -26.58 1.50
N VAL A 388 4.75 -25.32 1.64
CA VAL A 388 4.59 -24.38 0.52
C VAL A 388 5.89 -23.63 0.33
N THR A 389 6.41 -23.63 -0.89
CA THR A 389 7.69 -22.99 -1.23
C THR A 389 7.57 -22.05 -2.43
N ASP A 390 8.38 -21.01 -2.44
CA ASP A 390 8.69 -20.15 -3.59
C ASP A 390 10.17 -19.76 -3.53
N GLY A 391 10.68 -19.04 -4.54
CA GLY A 391 12.12 -18.71 -4.63
C GLY A 391 12.69 -18.09 -3.35
N ASP A 392 12.06 -17.03 -2.85
CA ASP A 392 12.58 -16.26 -1.72
C ASP A 392 11.99 -16.63 -0.36
N GLY A 393 10.87 -17.36 -0.29
CA GLY A 393 10.20 -17.77 0.96
C GLY A 393 9.25 -16.74 1.59
N PHE A 394 8.89 -15.68 0.86
CA PHE A 394 8.04 -14.60 1.38
C PHE A 394 7.14 -13.90 0.34
N ASN A 395 7.10 -14.37 -0.91
CA ASN A 395 6.25 -13.77 -1.95
C ASN A 395 4.96 -14.60 -2.11
N ALA A 396 4.90 -15.44 -3.13
CA ALA A 396 3.75 -16.30 -3.41
C ALA A 396 3.50 -17.32 -2.30
N SER A 397 4.55 -17.82 -1.65
CA SER A 397 4.41 -18.77 -0.53
C SER A 397 3.68 -18.15 0.66
N ALA A 398 3.88 -16.86 0.95
CA ALA A 398 3.15 -16.11 1.98
C ALA A 398 1.68 -15.92 1.58
N VAL A 399 1.41 -15.56 0.33
CA VAL A 399 0.03 -15.41 -0.18
C VAL A 399 -0.74 -16.73 -0.09
N VAL A 400 -0.19 -17.81 -0.64
CA VAL A 400 -0.85 -19.13 -0.67
C VAL A 400 -1.05 -19.67 0.74
N SER A 401 -0.04 -19.60 1.62
CA SER A 401 -0.19 -20.08 3.00
C SER A 401 -1.21 -19.28 3.80
N SER A 402 -1.31 -17.96 3.57
CA SER A 402 -2.33 -17.11 4.22
C SER A 402 -3.74 -17.41 3.69
N LEU A 403 -3.91 -17.57 2.37
CA LEU A 403 -5.18 -17.93 1.77
C LEU A 403 -5.70 -19.29 2.27
N VAL A 404 -4.82 -20.29 2.35
CA VAL A 404 -5.16 -21.61 2.92
C VAL A 404 -5.74 -21.44 4.32
N GLN A 405 -5.07 -20.67 5.17
CA GLN A 405 -5.49 -20.41 6.55
C GLN A 405 -6.82 -19.65 6.64
N VAL A 406 -7.04 -18.64 5.78
CA VAL A 406 -8.34 -17.93 5.70
C VAL A 406 -9.48 -18.88 5.29
N CYS A 407 -9.20 -19.81 4.36
CA CYS A 407 -10.18 -20.78 3.91
C CYS A 407 -10.48 -21.87 4.95
N THR A 408 -9.49 -22.34 5.70
CA THR A 408 -9.62 -23.49 6.60
C THR A 408 -9.92 -23.12 8.05
N ASP A 409 -9.61 -21.90 8.48
CA ASP A 409 -9.75 -21.46 9.86
C ASP A 409 -10.75 -20.31 9.99
N ARG A 410 -11.76 -20.48 10.87
CA ARG A 410 -12.75 -19.44 11.15
C ARG A 410 -12.15 -18.22 11.85
N PHE A 411 -11.09 -18.41 12.65
CA PHE A 411 -10.48 -17.34 13.42
C PHE A 411 -9.93 -16.24 12.51
N TYR A 412 -9.22 -16.63 11.45
CA TYR A 412 -8.62 -15.71 10.48
C TYR A 412 -9.62 -15.00 9.57
N ARG A 413 -10.92 -15.31 9.67
CA ARG A 413 -12.02 -14.58 9.02
C ARG A 413 -12.65 -13.50 9.91
N THR A 414 -12.21 -13.38 11.16
CA THR A 414 -12.57 -12.26 12.05
C THR A 414 -11.61 -11.09 11.85
N ILE A 415 -11.99 -9.87 12.21
CA ILE A 415 -11.11 -8.68 12.12
C ILE A 415 -9.82 -8.91 12.94
N THR A 416 -9.97 -9.37 14.18
CA THR A 416 -8.83 -9.64 15.07
C THR A 416 -7.93 -10.75 14.53
N GLY A 417 -8.52 -11.85 14.05
CA GLY A 417 -7.73 -12.96 13.50
C GLY A 417 -7.05 -12.60 12.18
N PHE A 418 -7.72 -11.87 11.30
CA PHE A 418 -7.10 -11.41 10.05
C PHE A 418 -5.94 -10.44 10.33
N SER A 419 -6.11 -9.53 11.30
CA SER A 419 -5.00 -8.68 11.77
C SER A 419 -3.85 -9.51 12.33
N ALA A 420 -4.12 -10.55 13.11
CA ALA A 420 -3.10 -11.45 13.63
C ALA A 420 -2.40 -12.23 12.50
N LEU A 421 -3.13 -12.62 11.45
CA LEU A 421 -2.55 -13.30 10.28
C LEU A 421 -1.63 -12.39 9.46
N ILE A 422 -1.92 -11.08 9.39
CA ILE A 422 -1.03 -10.11 8.72
C ILE A 422 0.27 -9.91 9.51
N GLU A 423 0.19 -9.88 10.84
CA GLU A 423 1.37 -9.74 11.73
C GLU A 423 2.25 -10.99 11.74
N LYS A 424 1.67 -12.16 11.48
CA LYS A 424 2.36 -13.47 11.48
C LYS A 424 3.07 -13.76 10.16
#